data_AF-A0A519HFJ4-F1
#
_entry.id   AF-A0A519HFJ4-F1
#
_cell.length_a   1.000
_cell.length_b   1.000
_cell.length_c   1.000
_cell.angle_alpha   90.00
_cell.angle_beta   90.00
_cell.angle_gamma   90.00
#
_symmetry.space_group_name_H-M   'P 1'
#
loop_
_entity.id
_entity.type
_entity.pdbx_description
1 polymer ?
#
loop_
_entity_poly.entity_id
_entity_poly.type
_entity_poly.pdbx_seq_one_letter_code
_entity_poly.pdbx_strand_id
1 'polypeptide(L)' 'LSFTNGGNSVALVPTRYPGSEKSEDGLINLARKTEWLSLPGEERYAGLGQRVFTSDIGDHDLMAIREITFDAPTEST' A
#
# COMPACT_ATOMS: atom_id res chain seq x y z
N LEU A 1 14.80 2.60 -0.84
CA LEU A 1 14.60 1.41 0.01
C LEU A 1 15.93 1.07 0.66
N SER A 2 15.89 0.82 1.96
CA SER A 2 17.06 0.38 2.74
C SER A 2 16.73 -0.97 3.37
N PHE A 3 17.63 -1.93 3.22
CA PHE A 3 17.45 -3.31 3.66
C PHE A 3 18.31 -3.59 4.89
N THR A 4 17.88 -4.53 5.74
CA THR A 4 18.58 -4.89 6.99
C THR A 4 19.97 -5.49 6.77
N ASN A 5 20.26 -5.99 5.57
CA ASN A 5 21.59 -6.46 5.17
C ASN A 5 22.55 -5.34 4.74
N GLY A 6 22.19 -4.07 4.96
CA GLY A 6 22.98 -2.89 4.59
C GLY A 6 22.84 -2.46 3.13
N GLY A 7 22.08 -3.19 2.32
CA GLY A 7 21.82 -2.83 0.92
C GLY A 7 20.88 -1.63 0.79
N ASN A 8 21.12 -0.80 -0.23
CA ASN A 8 20.26 0.33 -0.57
C ASN A 8 19.91 0.31 -2.06
N SER A 9 18.65 0.63 -2.39
CA SER A 9 18.19 0.69 -3.79
C SER A 9 17.07 1.70 -4.00
N VAL A 10 17.01 2.26 -5.20
CA VAL A 10 15.89 3.07 -5.68
C VAL A 10 14.85 2.13 -6.29
N ALA A 11 13.56 2.40 -6.06
CA ALA A 11 12.47 1.60 -6.58
C ALA A 11 11.31 2.48 -7.05
N LEU A 12 10.57 1.99 -8.04
CA LEU A 12 9.25 2.51 -8.38
C LEU A 12 8.21 1.72 -7.58
N VAL A 13 7.48 2.43 -6.72
CA VAL A 13 6.35 1.86 -6.00
C VAL A 13 5.09 2.12 -6.82
N PRO A 14 4.37 1.09 -7.28
CA PRO A 14 3.12 1.32 -7.97
C PRO A 14 2.14 2.04 -7.03
N THR A 15 1.45 3.07 -7.51
CA THR A 15 0.57 3.88 -6.64
C THR A 15 -0.82 3.28 -6.48
N ARG A 16 -1.27 2.49 -7.46
CA ARG A 16 -2.64 1.94 -7.53
C ARG A 16 -2.68 0.43 -7.40
N TYR A 17 -3.71 -0.11 -6.77
CA TYR A 17 -3.92 -1.57 -6.71
C TYR A 17 -4.08 -2.20 -8.11
N PRO A 18 -3.64 -3.45 -8.32
CA PRO A 18 -3.82 -4.13 -9.61
C PRO A 18 -5.28 -4.18 -10.06
N GLY A 19 -5.53 -4.03 -11.36
CA GLY A 19 -6.88 -4.03 -11.94
C GLY A 19 -7.54 -2.65 -11.96
N SER A 20 -6.99 -1.66 -11.25
CA SER A 20 -7.49 -0.27 -11.25
C SER A 20 -7.50 0.33 -12.65
N GLU A 21 -6.58 -0.05 -13.53
CA GLU A 21 -6.49 0.42 -14.91
C GLU A 21 -7.66 0.01 -15.81
N LYS A 22 -8.48 -0.94 -15.36
CA LYS A 22 -9.67 -1.43 -16.08
C LYS A 22 -10.96 -0.83 -15.53
N SER A 23 -10.88 0.01 -14.49
CA SER A 23 -12.06 0.64 -13.91
C SER A 23 -12.68 1.65 -14.87
N GLU A 24 -14.01 1.69 -14.94
CA GLU A 24 -14.74 2.74 -15.65
C GLU A 24 -14.77 4.06 -14.83
N ASP A 25 -14.47 4.01 -13.53
CA ASP A 25 -14.37 5.20 -12.67
C ASP A 25 -13.02 5.91 -12.86
N GLY A 26 -13.07 7.10 -13.44
CA GLY A 26 -11.90 7.96 -13.63
C GLY A 26 -11.15 8.30 -12.33
N LEU A 27 -11.84 8.35 -11.19
CA LEU A 27 -11.21 8.64 -9.89
C LEU A 27 -10.32 7.48 -9.42
N ILE A 28 -10.73 6.23 -9.65
CA ILE A 28 -9.90 5.05 -9.42
C ILE A 28 -8.68 5.08 -10.35
N ASN A 29 -8.89 5.42 -11.62
CA ASN A 29 -7.81 5.50 -12.60
C ASN A 29 -6.75 6.55 -12.23
N LEU A 30 -7.19 7.69 -11.70
CA LEU A 30 -6.33 8.80 -11.29
C LEU A 30 -5.81 8.70 -9.85
N ALA A 31 -6.04 7.58 -9.15
CA ALA A 31 -5.66 7.39 -7.75
C ALA A 31 -6.24 8.46 -6.80
N ARG A 32 -7.46 8.94 -7.07
CA ARG A 32 -8.18 9.93 -6.25
C ARG A 32 -9.26 9.31 -5.37
N LYS A 33 -9.35 7.98 -5.37
CA LYS A 33 -10.35 7.19 -4.68
C LYS A 33 -9.77 5.83 -4.38
N THR A 34 -10.23 5.22 -3.30
CA THR A 34 -9.99 3.81 -2.97
C THR A 34 -11.33 3.12 -2.78
N GLU A 35 -11.51 1.98 -3.41
CA GLU A 35 -12.68 1.11 -3.20
C GLU A 35 -12.22 -0.29 -2.79
N TRP A 36 -13.04 -0.97 -1.99
CA TRP A 36 -12.77 -2.32 -1.51
C TRP A 36 -13.79 -3.29 -2.11
N LEU A 37 -13.31 -4.21 -2.94
CA LEU A 37 -14.10 -5.26 -3.56
C LEU A 37 -14.07 -6.52 -2.71
N SER A 38 -15.22 -7.03 -2.31
CA SER A 38 -15.31 -8.31 -1.60
C SER A 38 -14.74 -9.44 -2.45
N LEU A 39 -13.89 -10.26 -1.84
CA LEU A 39 -13.37 -11.50 -2.41
C LEU A 39 -14.14 -12.70 -1.86
N PRO A 40 -14.10 -13.88 -2.51
CA PRO A 40 -14.65 -15.10 -1.93
C PRO A 40 -14.10 -15.34 -0.52
N GLY A 41 -14.88 -15.92 0.39
CA GLY A 41 -14.51 -16.13 1.80
C GLY A 41 -14.95 -14.98 2.71
N GLU A 42 -14.84 -15.18 4.02
CA GLU A 42 -15.26 -14.17 5.01
C GLU A 42 -14.20 -13.08 5.17
N GLU A 43 -14.65 -11.82 5.23
CA GLU A 43 -13.83 -10.63 5.55
C GLU A 43 -12.59 -10.44 4.66
N ARG A 44 -12.65 -10.85 3.39
CA ARG A 44 -11.57 -10.63 2.42
C ARG A 44 -11.94 -9.57 1.39
N TYR A 45 -11.03 -8.64 1.15
CA TYR A 45 -11.24 -7.54 0.22
C TYR A 45 -10.00 -7.27 -0.63
N ALA A 46 -10.20 -6.93 -1.91
CA ALA A 46 -9.18 -6.39 -2.79
C ALA A 46 -9.42 -4.90 -3.01
N GLY A 47 -8.37 -4.10 -2.92
CA GLY A 47 -8.46 -2.67 -3.21
C GLY A 47 -8.50 -2.37 -4.71
N LEU A 48 -9.15 -1.27 -5.08
CA LEU A 48 -9.02 -0.57 -6.36
C LEU A 48 -8.70 0.90 -6.10
N GLY A 49 -7.93 1.53 -6.98
CA GLY A 49 -7.54 2.93 -6.87
C GLY A 49 -6.27 3.12 -6.03
N GLN A 50 -6.19 4.21 -5.27
CA GLN A 50 -4.99 4.52 -4.46
C GLN A 50 -4.72 3.43 -3.42
N ARG A 51 -3.45 3.02 -3.27
CA ARG A 51 -3.04 2.12 -2.17
C ARG A 51 -3.19 2.78 -0.81
N VAL A 52 -3.73 2.02 0.14
CA VAL A 52 -3.82 2.38 1.55
C VAL A 52 -3.01 1.38 2.36
N PHE A 53 -2.26 1.86 3.34
CA PHE A 53 -1.62 1.03 4.36
C PHE A 53 -2.33 1.24 5.69
N THR A 54 -2.53 0.15 6.43
CA THR A 54 -3.19 0.17 7.74
C THR A 54 -2.18 -0.12 8.84
N SER A 55 -2.34 0.57 9.96
CA SER A 55 -1.58 0.40 11.20
C SER A 55 -2.52 0.42 12.39
N ASP A 56 -1.99 0.21 13.60
CA ASP A 56 -2.71 0.36 14.86
C ASP A 56 -3.21 1.79 15.11
N ILE A 57 -2.58 2.79 14.51
CA ILE A 57 -3.01 4.21 14.55
C ILE A 57 -3.96 4.60 13.41
N GLY A 58 -4.38 3.63 12.58
CA GLY A 58 -5.34 3.83 11.50
C GLY A 58 -4.75 3.68 10.10
N ASP A 59 -5.50 4.20 9.12
CA ASP A 59 -5.23 4.08 7.68
C ASP A 59 -4.43 5.27 7.13
N HIS A 60 -3.53 4.97 6.19
CA HIS A 60 -2.60 5.91 5.58
C HIS A 60 -2.61 5.79 4.06
N ASP A 61 -2.94 6.87 3.38
CA ASP A 61 -2.91 6.99 1.92
C ASP A 61 -1.47 6.98 1.40
N LEU A 62 -1.14 6.07 0.46
CA LEU A 62 0.23 5.93 -0.04
C LEU A 62 0.83 7.24 -0.57
N MET A 63 0.04 8.10 -1.23
CA MET A 63 0.56 9.36 -1.78
C MET A 63 0.81 10.44 -0.71
N ALA A 64 0.28 10.28 0.49
CA ALA A 64 0.53 11.16 1.64
C ALA A 64 1.79 10.74 2.42
N ILE A 65 2.17 9.46 2.35
CA ILE A 65 3.32 8.91 3.06
C ILE A 65 4.63 9.45 2.49
N ARG A 66 5.54 9.85 3.39
CA ARG A 66 6.88 10.34 3.05
C ARG A 66 7.99 9.41 3.50
N GLU A 67 7.78 8.71 4.61
CA GLU A 67 8.75 7.80 5.20
C GLU A 67 8.01 6.68 5.94
N ILE A 68 8.54 5.46 5.83
CA ILE A 68 8.13 4.31 6.64
C ILE A 68 9.40 3.75 7.26
N THR A 69 9.48 3.80 8.58
CA THR A 69 10.63 3.33 9.35
C THR A 69 10.20 2.11 10.14
N PHE A 70 11.02 1.06 10.10
CA PHE A 70 10.86 -0.13 10.91
C PHE A 70 11.92 -0.13 11.99
N ASP A 71 11.54 -0.53 13.20
CA ASP A 71 12.50 -0.75 14.27
C ASP A 71 13.51 -1.84 13.88
N ALA A 72 14.74 -1.68 14.33
CA ALA A 72 15.76 -2.70 14.16
C ALA A 72 15.32 -3.99 14.89
N PRO A 73 15.63 -5.18 14.36
CA PRO A 73 15.39 -6.42 15.09
C PRO A 73 16.10 -6.34 16.44
N THR A 74 15.37 -6.56 17.53
CA THR A 74 15.99 -6.71 18.84
C THR A 74 16.81 -8.00 18.81
N GLU A 75 18.14 -7.92 18.96
CA GLU A 75 18.97 -9.12 19.10
C GLU A 75 18.55 -9.86 20.37
N SER A 76 17.89 -11.00 20.21
CA SER A 76 17.64 -11.94 21.30
C SER A 76 18.99 -12.50 21.77
N THR A 77 19.45 -12.05 22.93
CA THR A 77 20.62 -12.64 23.63
C THR A 77 20.27 -13.99 24.22
#